data_AF-A0A9E4BQQ8-F1
#
_entry.id   AF-A0A9E4BQQ8-F1
#
_cell.length_a   1.000
_cell.length_b   1.000
_cell.length_c   1.000
_cell.angle_alpha   90.00
_cell.angle_beta   90.00
_cell.angle_gamma   90.00
#
_symmetry.space_group_name_H-M   'P 1'
#
loop_
_entity.id
_entity.type
_entity.pdbx_description
1 polymer ?
#
loop_
_entity_poly.entity_id
_entity_poly.type
_entity_poly.pdbx_seq_one_letter_code
_entity_poly.pdbx_strand_id
1 'polypeptide(L)'
;MNDQIIQQCAVMSDRELVRTLTIDRENFQWAFLVIAESEREKRALSIENFIDDVHLAQNDEEGASCTIDQALAKVHSDIPLWSILTITNCLENIWVIQREFSQWLVHHYVEDGYSTSFFFHDTEQLVSTLRRFLSLELWTVDVSHDLNTWKPIFQSRSPAFLNKIISELGDISHTVKTPLFSRDQTDQLVLLVHPEFEKQAQEIVAKNQAKIEQLYDRADHLAKTKNSEQELRIYDILSELVPDNLAVHYNRGNVLIELDRSDEAAESLIEAIVLGLPEIGDKIDLKPRRGSGVAGSVNPLLNLMALSQENNEPLHYPDYIDDVEILLLHIREQRSENTRILHGLAIIAEQKNDIAVACQHYRDILAIDPQNKAAQTHLAYLEQIQ
;
A
#
# COMPACT_ATOMS: atom_id res chain seq x y z
N MET A 1 0.90 -54.58 17.19
CA MET A 1 0.35 -53.70 16.13
C MET A 1 -0.55 -52.63 16.76
N ASN A 2 -1.52 -53.00 17.61
CA ASN A 2 -2.35 -52.02 18.34
C ASN A 2 -1.55 -51.06 19.22
N ASP A 3 -0.55 -51.53 20.00
CA ASP A 3 0.23 -50.64 20.88
C ASP A 3 1.00 -49.55 20.13
N GLN A 4 1.48 -49.87 18.92
CA GLN A 4 2.20 -48.91 18.08
C GLN A 4 1.25 -47.85 17.51
N ILE A 5 0.03 -48.24 17.13
CA ILE A 5 -1.00 -47.31 16.64
C ILE A 5 -1.50 -46.41 17.79
N ILE A 6 -1.70 -46.97 18.98
CA ILE A 6 -2.07 -46.20 20.19
C ILE A 6 -1.00 -45.14 20.48
N GLN A 7 0.27 -45.53 20.45
CA GLN A 7 1.35 -44.59 20.69
C GLN A 7 1.42 -43.52 19.60
N GLN A 8 1.17 -43.86 18.35
CA GLN A 8 1.10 -42.91 17.24
C GLN A 8 -0.04 -41.90 17.43
N CYS A 9 -1.27 -42.34 17.68
CA CYS A 9 -2.40 -41.44 17.92
C CYS A 9 -2.20 -40.55 19.16
N ALA A 10 -1.56 -41.08 20.21
CA ALA A 10 -1.32 -40.33 21.44
C ALA A 10 -0.32 -39.17 21.27
N VAL A 11 0.62 -39.25 20.32
CA VAL A 11 1.61 -38.18 20.07
C VAL A 11 1.15 -37.17 19.01
N MET A 12 0.08 -37.46 18.27
CA MET A 12 -0.50 -36.51 17.31
C MET A 12 -1.02 -35.27 18.03
N SER A 13 -0.82 -34.10 17.44
CA SER A 13 -1.50 -32.86 17.79
C SER A 13 -3.00 -32.98 17.55
N ASP A 14 -3.79 -32.11 18.18
CA ASP A 14 -5.24 -32.08 17.99
C ASP A 14 -5.62 -31.81 16.52
N ARG A 15 -4.81 -31.00 15.82
CA ARG A 15 -4.96 -30.74 14.38
C ARG A 15 -4.72 -31.97 13.52
N GLU A 16 -3.62 -32.68 13.74
CA GLU A 16 -3.32 -33.92 13.00
C GLU A 16 -4.40 -34.97 13.22
N LEU A 17 -4.93 -35.04 14.44
CA LEU A 17 -6.02 -35.93 14.80
C LEU A 17 -7.31 -35.57 14.06
N VAL A 18 -7.68 -34.28 14.03
CA VAL A 18 -8.82 -33.79 13.27
C VAL A 18 -8.65 -34.07 11.78
N ARG A 19 -7.50 -33.70 11.20
CA ARG A 19 -7.18 -33.92 9.78
C ARG A 19 -7.31 -35.39 9.39
N THR A 20 -6.84 -36.30 10.24
CA THR A 20 -6.92 -37.75 10.04
C THR A 20 -8.35 -38.27 10.07
N LEU A 21 -9.19 -37.74 10.95
CA LEU A 21 -10.58 -38.16 11.10
C LEU A 21 -11.50 -37.54 10.04
N THR A 22 -11.07 -36.46 9.40
CA THR A 22 -11.81 -35.70 8.38
C THR A 22 -11.26 -35.94 6.96
N ILE A 23 -10.27 -35.15 6.53
CA ILE A 23 -9.78 -35.09 5.14
C ILE A 23 -9.03 -36.35 4.74
N ASP A 24 -8.14 -36.83 5.61
CA ASP A 24 -7.24 -37.93 5.26
C ASP A 24 -7.83 -39.31 5.61
N ARG A 25 -9.12 -39.37 5.97
CA ARG A 25 -9.78 -40.57 6.49
C ARG A 25 -9.59 -41.79 5.59
N GLU A 26 -9.63 -41.60 4.27
CA GLU A 26 -9.46 -42.67 3.28
C GLU A 26 -8.04 -43.23 3.21
N ASN A 27 -7.04 -42.47 3.68
CA ASN A 27 -5.64 -42.88 3.69
C ASN A 27 -5.31 -43.85 4.83
N PHE A 28 -6.21 -44.03 5.80
CA PHE A 28 -5.99 -44.83 7.00
C PHE A 28 -6.88 -46.08 7.05
N GLN A 29 -6.31 -47.16 7.58
CA GLN A 29 -7.06 -48.39 7.84
C GLN A 29 -8.09 -48.18 8.95
N TRP A 30 -9.21 -48.90 8.89
CA TRP A 30 -10.28 -48.83 9.89
C TRP A 30 -9.79 -48.99 11.34
N ALA A 31 -8.83 -49.90 11.58
CA ALA A 31 -8.26 -50.12 12.92
C ALA A 31 -7.53 -48.88 13.48
N PHE A 32 -6.90 -48.08 12.61
CA PHE A 32 -6.26 -46.82 12.99
C PHE A 32 -7.31 -45.76 13.35
N LEU A 33 -8.35 -45.62 12.52
CA LEU A 33 -9.42 -44.65 12.73
C LEU A 33 -10.16 -44.86 14.05
N VAL A 34 -10.38 -46.12 14.46
CA VAL A 34 -11.00 -46.43 15.76
C VAL A 34 -10.15 -45.93 16.92
N ILE A 35 -8.83 -46.08 16.84
CA ILE A 35 -7.91 -45.64 17.89
C ILE A 35 -7.80 -44.11 17.90
N ALA A 36 -7.75 -43.48 16.73
CA ALA A 36 -7.78 -42.03 16.59
C ALA A 36 -9.07 -41.43 17.18
N GLU A 37 -10.23 -42.05 16.92
CA GLU A 37 -11.52 -41.62 17.49
C GLU A 37 -11.52 -41.76 19.02
N SER A 38 -10.98 -42.86 19.55
CA SER A 38 -10.86 -43.05 21.00
C SER A 38 -9.94 -42.02 21.66
N GLU A 39 -8.83 -41.65 21.01
CA GLU A 39 -7.94 -40.60 21.51
C GLU A 39 -8.62 -39.21 21.43
N ARG A 40 -9.42 -38.94 20.39
CA ARG A 40 -10.22 -37.71 20.27
C ARG A 40 -11.21 -37.58 21.42
N GLU A 41 -11.96 -38.65 21.71
CA GLU A 41 -12.92 -38.70 22.82
C GLU A 41 -12.23 -38.50 24.18
N LYS A 42 -11.07 -39.15 24.37
CA LYS A 42 -10.26 -39.00 25.58
C LYS A 42 -9.77 -37.56 25.79
N ARG A 43 -9.50 -36.81 24.73
CA ARG A 43 -9.15 -35.38 24.77
C ARG A 43 -10.36 -34.45 24.82
N ALA A 44 -11.59 -34.99 24.75
CA ALA A 44 -12.83 -34.23 24.65
C ALA A 44 -12.84 -33.23 23.46
N LEU A 45 -12.15 -33.57 22.37
CA LEU A 45 -11.99 -32.70 21.21
C LEU A 45 -13.23 -32.78 20.31
N SER A 46 -14.00 -31.69 20.22
CA SER A 46 -15.12 -31.60 19.27
C SER A 46 -14.61 -31.23 17.87
N ILE A 47 -14.83 -32.10 16.89
CA ILE A 47 -14.46 -31.82 15.48
C ILE A 47 -15.21 -30.60 14.97
N GLU A 48 -16.50 -30.49 15.28
CA GLU A 48 -17.35 -29.37 14.83
C GLU A 48 -16.82 -28.03 15.37
N ASN A 49 -16.51 -27.94 16.66
CA ASN A 49 -15.98 -26.70 17.25
C ASN A 49 -14.57 -26.40 16.76
N PHE A 50 -13.76 -27.43 16.49
CA PHE A 50 -12.41 -27.24 15.97
C PHE A 50 -12.43 -26.74 14.52
N ILE A 51 -13.37 -27.21 13.71
CA ILE A 51 -13.58 -26.73 12.33
C ILE A 51 -14.14 -25.31 12.34
N ASP A 52 -15.05 -25.00 13.26
CA ASP A 52 -15.67 -23.67 13.35
C ASP A 52 -14.69 -22.59 13.86
N ASP A 53 -13.61 -22.97 14.55
CA ASP A 53 -12.55 -22.05 14.97
C ASP A 53 -11.64 -21.67 13.79
N VAL A 54 -11.91 -20.48 13.22
CA VAL A 54 -11.17 -19.92 12.10
C VAL A 54 -10.50 -18.62 12.50
N HIS A 55 -9.35 -18.32 11.89
CA HIS A 55 -8.61 -17.11 12.17
C HIS A 55 -8.81 -16.09 11.05
N LEU A 56 -9.10 -14.85 11.42
CA LEU A 56 -9.39 -13.75 10.52
C LEU A 56 -8.45 -12.58 10.80
N ALA A 57 -7.75 -12.09 9.77
CA ALA A 57 -6.96 -10.86 9.82
C ALA A 57 -7.31 -9.95 8.64
N GLN A 58 -7.30 -8.64 8.85
CA GLN A 58 -7.54 -7.64 7.82
C GLN A 58 -6.31 -6.75 7.66
N ASN A 59 -5.78 -6.66 6.43
CA ASN A 59 -4.54 -5.95 6.13
C ASN A 59 -3.39 -6.38 7.08
N ASP A 60 -2.78 -5.43 7.80
CA ASP A 60 -1.67 -5.65 8.74
C ASP A 60 -2.12 -5.80 10.20
N GLU A 61 -3.43 -5.95 10.47
CA GLU A 61 -3.94 -6.09 11.83
C GLU A 61 -3.62 -7.48 12.43
N GLU A 62 -3.43 -7.52 13.76
CA GLU A 62 -3.36 -8.79 14.49
C GLU A 62 -4.69 -9.55 14.32
N GLY A 63 -4.61 -10.76 13.78
CA GLY A 63 -5.80 -11.55 13.53
C GLY A 63 -6.49 -12.05 14.81
N ALA A 64 -7.77 -12.38 14.69
CA ALA A 64 -8.60 -12.90 15.77
C ALA A 64 -9.23 -14.25 15.40
N SER A 65 -9.38 -15.12 16.39
CA SER A 65 -10.22 -16.32 16.27
C SER A 65 -11.70 -15.93 16.23
N CYS A 66 -12.45 -16.56 15.35
CA CYS A 66 -13.87 -16.34 15.13
C CYS A 66 -14.54 -17.60 14.56
N THR A 67 -15.87 -17.62 14.54
CA THR A 67 -16.65 -18.71 13.91
C THR A 67 -16.65 -18.58 12.38
N ILE A 68 -16.97 -19.67 11.67
CA ILE A 68 -17.12 -19.64 10.20
C ILE A 68 -18.16 -18.59 9.79
N ASP A 69 -19.31 -18.52 10.46
CA ASP A 69 -20.36 -17.55 10.10
C ASP A 69 -19.90 -16.10 10.28
N GLN A 70 -19.07 -15.82 11.29
CA GLN A 70 -18.47 -14.49 11.48
C GLN A 70 -17.46 -14.16 10.37
N ALA A 71 -16.62 -15.11 9.98
CA ALA A 71 -15.68 -14.93 8.87
C ALA A 71 -16.40 -14.70 7.53
N LEU A 72 -17.48 -15.44 7.26
CA LEU A 72 -18.28 -15.27 6.05
C LEU A 72 -19.01 -13.91 6.03
N ALA A 73 -19.53 -13.45 7.17
CA ALA A 73 -20.18 -12.14 7.28
C ALA A 73 -19.21 -10.99 6.92
N LYS A 74 -17.92 -11.16 7.16
CA LYS A 74 -16.89 -10.18 6.78
C LYS A 74 -16.65 -10.08 5.28
N VAL A 75 -16.89 -11.15 4.54
CA VAL A 75 -16.82 -11.17 3.06
C VAL A 75 -18.01 -10.45 2.40
N HIS A 76 -18.96 -9.94 3.20
CA HIS A 76 -20.09 -9.13 2.73
C HIS A 76 -20.04 -7.67 3.19
N SER A 77 -19.38 -7.37 4.30
CA SER A 77 -19.17 -5.98 4.73
C SER A 77 -18.37 -5.22 3.67
N ASP A 78 -18.55 -3.90 3.55
CA ASP A 78 -17.92 -3.03 2.54
C ASP A 78 -16.37 -3.07 2.61
N ILE A 79 -15.77 -4.15 2.09
CA ILE A 79 -14.33 -4.36 1.96
C ILE A 79 -13.84 -3.32 0.95
N PRO A 80 -12.95 -2.39 1.35
CA PRO A 80 -12.40 -1.40 0.43
C PRO A 80 -11.68 -2.06 -0.74
N LEU A 81 -11.67 -1.38 -1.89
CA LEU A 81 -10.93 -1.82 -3.07
C LEU A 81 -9.46 -2.07 -2.69
N TRP A 82 -8.94 -3.23 -3.11
CA TRP A 82 -7.57 -3.70 -2.86
C TRP A 82 -7.18 -3.89 -1.39
N SER A 83 -8.14 -3.85 -0.47
CA SER A 83 -7.91 -4.34 0.89
C SER A 83 -7.90 -5.87 0.92
N ILE A 84 -7.20 -6.40 1.92
CA ILE A 84 -6.93 -7.82 2.04
C ILE A 84 -7.63 -8.37 3.28
N LEU A 85 -8.28 -9.50 3.10
CA LEU A 85 -8.83 -10.32 4.17
C LEU A 85 -8.16 -11.69 4.16
N THR A 86 -7.41 -11.99 5.19
CA THR A 86 -6.73 -13.27 5.38
C THR A 86 -7.58 -14.14 6.28
N ILE A 87 -8.00 -15.31 5.78
CA ILE A 87 -8.77 -16.30 6.52
C ILE A 87 -7.99 -17.60 6.57
N THR A 88 -7.67 -18.05 7.78
CA THR A 88 -6.97 -19.31 8.02
C THR A 88 -7.93 -20.32 8.62
N ASN A 89 -8.03 -21.50 8.02
CA ASN A 89 -8.87 -22.57 8.55
C ASN A 89 -8.15 -23.33 9.69
N CYS A 90 -8.85 -24.27 10.31
CA CYS A 90 -8.33 -25.07 11.42
C CYS A 90 -7.10 -25.94 11.08
N LEU A 91 -6.83 -26.15 9.79
CA LEU A 91 -5.69 -26.90 9.27
C LEU A 91 -4.53 -26.00 8.81
N GLU A 92 -4.57 -24.71 9.13
CA GLU A 92 -3.58 -23.70 8.71
C GLU A 92 -3.52 -23.43 7.20
N ASN A 93 -4.49 -23.91 6.42
CA ASN A 93 -4.63 -23.47 5.04
C ASN A 93 -5.21 -22.05 5.03
N ILE A 94 -4.69 -21.21 4.15
CA ILE A 94 -4.99 -19.79 4.14
C ILE A 94 -5.64 -19.41 2.82
N TRP A 95 -6.76 -18.69 2.91
CA TRP A 95 -7.30 -17.91 1.81
C TRP A 95 -7.04 -16.44 2.06
N VAL A 96 -6.32 -15.82 1.14
CA VAL A 96 -6.14 -14.38 1.13
C VAL A 96 -7.07 -13.81 0.07
N ILE A 97 -8.10 -13.10 0.51
CA ILE A 97 -9.18 -12.58 -0.31
C ILE A 97 -8.95 -11.08 -0.52
N GLN A 98 -8.90 -10.66 -1.78
CA GLN A 98 -8.75 -9.27 -2.18
C GLN A 98 -9.97 -8.83 -2.98
N ARG A 99 -10.49 -7.63 -2.66
CA ARG A 99 -11.51 -6.98 -3.48
C ARG A 99 -10.85 -6.32 -4.70
N GLU A 100 -11.20 -6.78 -5.89
CA GLU A 100 -10.84 -6.13 -7.15
C GLU A 100 -12.04 -5.30 -7.68
N PHE A 101 -11.82 -4.57 -8.77
CA PHE A 101 -12.80 -3.62 -9.29
C PHE A 101 -14.12 -4.28 -9.70
N SER A 102 -14.04 -5.37 -10.48
CA SER A 102 -15.19 -6.11 -11.02
C SER A 102 -15.32 -7.54 -10.49
N GLN A 103 -14.38 -7.98 -9.65
CA GLN A 103 -14.26 -9.36 -9.21
C GLN A 103 -13.60 -9.46 -7.83
N TRP A 104 -13.50 -10.67 -7.31
CA TRP A 104 -12.74 -11.02 -6.13
C TRP A 104 -11.55 -11.88 -6.55
N LEU A 105 -10.39 -11.61 -5.98
CA LEU A 105 -9.22 -12.44 -6.12
C LEU A 105 -9.01 -13.22 -4.83
N VAL A 106 -8.78 -14.52 -4.94
CA VAL A 106 -8.43 -15.36 -3.81
C VAL A 106 -7.11 -16.04 -4.09
N HIS A 107 -6.16 -15.90 -3.17
CA HIS A 107 -4.93 -16.68 -3.14
C HIS A 107 -5.08 -17.80 -2.13
N HIS A 108 -4.83 -19.02 -2.55
CA HIS A 108 -4.84 -20.21 -1.71
C HIS A 108 -3.41 -20.60 -1.36
N TYR A 109 -3.14 -20.67 -0.06
CA TYR A 109 -1.90 -21.18 0.50
C TYR A 109 -2.17 -22.46 1.27
N VAL A 110 -1.30 -23.44 1.07
CA VAL A 110 -1.36 -24.74 1.75
C VAL A 110 -0.02 -24.90 2.45
N GLU A 111 -0.07 -25.25 3.74
CA GLU A 111 1.11 -25.29 4.61
C GLU A 111 1.84 -23.93 4.55
N ASP A 112 3.09 -23.92 4.07
CA ASP A 112 3.93 -22.72 3.99
C ASP A 112 4.05 -22.15 2.55
N GLY A 113 3.26 -22.66 1.61
CA GLY A 113 3.46 -22.41 0.18
C GLY A 113 2.26 -21.78 -0.53
N TYR A 114 2.54 -20.87 -1.45
CA TYR A 114 1.56 -20.45 -2.46
C TYR A 114 1.17 -21.65 -3.32
N SER A 115 -0.14 -21.94 -3.40
CA SER A 115 -0.66 -23.03 -4.22
C SER A 115 -1.20 -22.50 -5.54
N THR A 116 -2.27 -21.70 -5.49
CA THR A 116 -2.94 -21.19 -6.69
C THR A 116 -3.78 -19.97 -6.36
N SER A 117 -4.19 -19.23 -7.39
CA SER A 117 -5.15 -18.14 -7.26
C SER A 117 -6.34 -18.32 -8.19
N PHE A 118 -7.49 -17.81 -7.80
CA PHE A 118 -8.72 -17.89 -8.60
C PHE A 118 -9.58 -16.65 -8.40
N PHE A 119 -10.50 -16.44 -9.34
CA PHE A 119 -11.34 -15.26 -9.39
C PHE A 119 -12.82 -15.62 -9.21
N PHE A 120 -13.56 -14.77 -8.49
CA PHE A 120 -15.01 -14.84 -8.41
C PHE A 120 -15.64 -13.54 -8.87
N HIS A 121 -16.62 -13.62 -9.77
CA HIS A 121 -17.39 -12.45 -10.22
C HIS A 121 -18.57 -12.15 -9.30
N ASP A 122 -19.04 -13.18 -8.58
CA ASP A 122 -20.18 -13.10 -7.69
C ASP A 122 -19.78 -13.37 -6.23
N THR A 123 -20.34 -12.57 -5.34
CA THR A 123 -20.04 -12.66 -3.90
C THR A 123 -20.72 -13.86 -3.26
N GLU A 124 -21.92 -14.25 -3.73
CA GLU A 124 -22.59 -15.45 -3.21
C GLU A 124 -21.81 -16.72 -3.56
N GLN A 125 -21.30 -16.80 -4.80
CA GLN A 125 -20.42 -17.91 -5.21
C GLN A 125 -19.13 -17.97 -4.37
N LEU A 126 -18.47 -16.83 -4.14
CA LEU A 126 -17.28 -16.75 -3.27
C LEU A 126 -17.61 -17.27 -1.86
N VAL A 127 -18.67 -16.75 -1.24
CA VAL A 127 -19.04 -17.08 0.14
C VAL A 127 -19.48 -18.54 0.28
N SER A 128 -20.23 -19.07 -0.68
CA SER A 128 -20.58 -20.49 -0.74
C SER A 128 -19.35 -21.38 -0.83
N THR A 129 -18.37 -21.02 -1.66
CA THR A 129 -17.14 -21.81 -1.84
C THR A 129 -16.23 -21.69 -0.62
N LEU A 130 -16.10 -20.49 -0.05
CA LEU A 130 -15.37 -20.24 1.19
C LEU A 130 -15.96 -21.05 2.35
N ARG A 131 -17.30 -21.12 2.48
CA ARG A 131 -17.94 -21.96 3.51
C ARG A 131 -17.49 -23.41 3.41
N ARG A 132 -17.49 -23.99 2.20
CA ARG A 132 -17.03 -25.36 1.96
C ARG A 132 -15.56 -25.54 2.31
N PHE A 133 -14.71 -24.59 1.91
CA PHE A 133 -13.28 -24.59 2.25
C PHE A 133 -13.06 -24.58 3.77
N LEU A 134 -13.74 -23.70 4.50
CA LEU A 134 -13.60 -23.59 5.95
C LEU A 134 -14.18 -24.82 6.67
N SER A 135 -15.26 -25.40 6.14
CA SER A 135 -15.92 -26.60 6.69
C SER A 135 -15.21 -27.91 6.34
N LEU A 136 -14.04 -27.86 5.67
CA LEU A 136 -13.28 -29.01 5.17
C LEU A 136 -14.09 -29.92 4.22
N GLU A 137 -15.06 -29.35 3.50
CA GLU A 137 -15.86 -30.05 2.50
C GLU A 137 -15.17 -30.01 1.12
N LEU A 138 -15.64 -30.85 0.18
CA LEU A 138 -15.17 -30.80 -1.20
C LEU A 138 -15.61 -29.49 -1.87
N TRP A 139 -14.62 -28.74 -2.39
CA TRP A 139 -14.83 -27.52 -3.16
C TRP A 139 -14.02 -27.58 -4.47
N THR A 140 -14.51 -26.87 -5.48
CA THR A 140 -13.90 -26.79 -6.82
C THR A 140 -14.02 -25.38 -7.35
N VAL A 141 -13.04 -24.95 -8.13
CA VAL A 141 -13.05 -23.68 -8.86
C VAL A 141 -12.91 -23.99 -10.35
N ASP A 142 -13.58 -23.20 -11.19
CA ASP A 142 -13.62 -23.46 -12.63
C ASP A 142 -12.25 -23.24 -13.30
N VAL A 143 -11.59 -22.16 -12.91
CA VAL A 143 -10.27 -21.77 -13.46
C VAL A 143 -9.37 -21.34 -12.31
N SER A 144 -8.19 -21.94 -12.28
CA SER A 144 -7.13 -21.62 -11.33
C SER A 144 -5.90 -21.10 -12.09
N HIS A 145 -5.25 -20.07 -11.56
CA HIS A 145 -4.11 -19.39 -12.16
C HIS A 145 -2.88 -19.45 -11.25
N ASP A 146 -1.70 -19.54 -11.85
CA ASP A 146 -0.44 -19.28 -11.16
C ASP A 146 -0.02 -17.83 -11.42
N LEU A 147 -0.32 -16.93 -10.48
CA LEU A 147 0.00 -15.51 -10.61
C LEU A 147 1.51 -15.22 -10.58
N ASN A 148 2.35 -16.16 -10.16
CA ASN A 148 3.80 -16.01 -10.28
C ASN A 148 4.26 -15.98 -11.74
N THR A 149 3.43 -16.49 -12.66
CA THR A 149 3.69 -16.43 -14.11
C THR A 149 3.24 -15.13 -14.75
N TRP A 150 2.41 -14.32 -14.06
CA TRP A 150 1.87 -13.08 -14.58
C TRP A 150 2.92 -11.99 -14.54
N LYS A 151 2.90 -11.12 -15.55
CA LYS A 151 3.95 -10.10 -15.71
C LYS A 151 3.48 -8.75 -15.22
N PRO A 152 4.33 -8.00 -14.49
CA PRO A 152 4.08 -6.60 -14.21
C PRO A 152 4.21 -5.81 -15.50
N ILE A 153 3.15 -5.08 -15.85
CA ILE A 153 3.14 -4.25 -17.07
C ILE A 153 3.14 -2.76 -16.78
N PHE A 154 2.72 -2.36 -15.57
CA PHE A 154 2.60 -0.97 -15.18
C PHE A 154 2.58 -0.84 -13.65
N GLN A 155 3.15 0.26 -13.15
CA GLN A 155 3.21 0.58 -11.72
C GLN A 155 2.79 2.03 -11.53
N SER A 156 1.97 2.30 -10.52
CA SER A 156 1.55 3.66 -10.19
C SER A 156 1.08 3.77 -8.76
N ARG A 157 1.29 4.95 -8.16
CA ARG A 157 0.65 5.35 -6.91
C ARG A 157 -0.76 5.94 -7.11
N SER A 158 -1.24 6.03 -8.36
CA SER A 158 -2.56 6.55 -8.68
C SER A 158 -3.59 5.43 -8.87
N PRO A 159 -4.49 5.22 -7.89
CA PRO A 159 -5.70 4.44 -8.09
C PRO A 159 -6.51 4.91 -9.29
N ALA A 160 -6.61 6.23 -9.50
CA ALA A 160 -7.39 6.81 -10.59
C ALA A 160 -6.82 6.43 -11.97
N PHE A 161 -5.49 6.45 -12.12
CA PHE A 161 -4.86 6.08 -13.39
C PHE A 161 -4.96 4.58 -13.65
N LEU A 162 -4.77 3.75 -12.62
CA LEU A 162 -4.99 2.32 -12.74
C LEU A 162 -6.43 1.99 -13.08
N ASN A 163 -7.41 2.63 -12.44
CA ASN A 163 -8.82 2.45 -12.77
C ASN A 163 -9.11 2.79 -14.24
N LYS A 164 -8.48 3.83 -14.78
CA LYS A 164 -8.61 4.19 -16.19
C LYS A 164 -8.07 3.10 -17.11
N ILE A 165 -6.89 2.54 -16.81
CA ILE A 165 -6.30 1.43 -17.56
C ILE A 165 -7.20 0.19 -17.46
N ILE A 166 -7.61 -0.19 -16.24
CA ILE A 166 -8.47 -1.34 -15.95
C ILE A 166 -9.80 -1.25 -16.72
N SER A 167 -10.43 -0.07 -16.76
CA SER A 167 -11.67 0.13 -17.50
C SER A 167 -11.51 -0.09 -19.01
N GLU A 168 -10.32 0.18 -19.57
CA GLU A 168 -10.01 -0.05 -20.99
C GLU A 168 -9.55 -1.49 -21.27
N LEU A 169 -9.06 -2.23 -20.25
CA LEU A 169 -8.70 -3.64 -20.37
C LEU A 169 -9.93 -4.55 -20.55
N GLY A 170 -11.07 -4.20 -19.95
CA GLY A 170 -12.29 -4.99 -20.03
C GLY A 170 -12.10 -6.41 -19.50
N ASP A 171 -12.36 -7.42 -20.34
CA ASP A 171 -12.32 -8.84 -19.98
C ASP A 171 -10.90 -9.45 -19.97
N ILE A 172 -9.87 -8.66 -20.27
CA ILE A 172 -8.47 -9.14 -20.18
C ILE A 172 -8.17 -9.55 -18.75
N SER A 173 -7.67 -10.77 -18.53
CA SER A 173 -7.34 -11.26 -17.19
C SER A 173 -6.20 -10.45 -16.57
N HIS A 174 -6.53 -9.70 -15.51
CA HIS A 174 -5.62 -8.80 -14.81
C HIS A 174 -5.93 -8.78 -13.30
N THR A 175 -4.95 -8.33 -12.52
CA THR A 175 -5.08 -8.08 -11.08
C THR A 175 -4.12 -6.96 -10.67
N VAL A 176 -4.44 -6.28 -9.58
CA VAL A 176 -3.56 -5.28 -8.98
C VAL A 176 -2.89 -5.88 -7.77
N LYS A 177 -1.57 -6.03 -7.84
CA LYS A 177 -0.77 -6.37 -6.67
C LYS A 177 -0.56 -5.13 -5.83
N THR A 178 -0.92 -5.22 -4.55
CA THR A 178 -0.76 -4.13 -3.57
C THR A 178 0.58 -4.22 -2.82
N PRO A 179 1.06 -3.10 -2.24
CA PRO A 179 2.28 -3.04 -1.43
C PRO A 179 2.35 -4.07 -0.30
N LEU A 180 1.18 -4.41 0.27
CA LEU A 180 1.03 -5.42 1.34
C LEU A 180 1.59 -6.80 0.93
N PHE A 181 1.54 -7.16 -0.36
CA PHE A 181 2.08 -8.42 -0.87
C PHE A 181 3.56 -8.37 -1.29
N SER A 182 4.13 -7.18 -1.49
CA SER A 182 5.48 -7.03 -2.05
C SER A 182 6.56 -6.71 -1.02
N ARG A 183 6.19 -6.39 0.24
CA ARG A 183 7.11 -5.73 1.22
C ARG A 183 7.78 -4.48 0.61
N ASP A 184 7.13 -3.90 -0.38
CA ASP A 184 7.64 -2.76 -1.13
C ASP A 184 7.24 -1.50 -0.37
N GLN A 185 8.23 -0.77 0.11
CA GLN A 185 8.04 0.47 0.88
C GLN A 185 7.64 1.65 -0.01
N THR A 186 7.45 1.42 -1.32
CA THR A 186 7.16 2.49 -2.28
C THR A 186 5.66 2.75 -2.47
N ASP A 187 4.75 2.10 -1.73
CA ASP A 187 3.30 2.29 -1.83
C ASP A 187 2.72 2.21 -3.27
N GLN A 188 3.45 1.56 -4.20
CA GLN A 188 3.03 1.43 -5.58
C GLN A 188 2.09 0.25 -5.78
N LEU A 189 1.04 0.49 -6.55
CA LEU A 189 0.16 -0.54 -7.06
C LEU A 189 0.73 -1.07 -8.38
N VAL A 190 0.81 -2.38 -8.52
CA VAL A 190 1.41 -3.05 -9.68
C VAL A 190 0.33 -3.79 -10.46
N LEU A 191 0.11 -3.39 -11.70
CA LEU A 191 -0.80 -4.08 -12.60
C LEU A 191 -0.13 -5.33 -13.17
N LEU A 192 -0.69 -6.49 -12.82
CA LEU A 192 -0.31 -7.78 -13.36
C LEU A 192 -1.33 -8.21 -14.41
N VAL A 193 -0.84 -8.72 -15.53
CA VAL A 193 -1.69 -9.24 -16.61
C VAL A 193 -1.22 -10.64 -16.99
N HIS A 194 -2.18 -11.49 -17.37
CA HIS A 194 -1.87 -12.81 -17.89
C HIS A 194 -0.92 -12.70 -19.11
N PRO A 195 0.14 -13.54 -19.22
CA PRO A 195 1.19 -13.37 -20.25
C PRO A 195 0.68 -13.31 -21.69
N GLU A 196 -0.43 -13.97 -21.98
CA GLU A 196 -1.06 -13.96 -23.31
C GLU A 196 -1.52 -12.56 -23.76
N PHE A 197 -1.92 -11.69 -22.83
CA PHE A 197 -2.46 -10.37 -23.11
C PHE A 197 -1.45 -9.23 -22.87
N GLU A 198 -0.20 -9.56 -22.56
CA GLU A 198 0.86 -8.60 -22.22
C GLU A 198 0.96 -7.47 -23.26
N LYS A 199 1.04 -7.83 -24.54
CA LYS A 199 1.21 -6.84 -25.63
C LYS A 199 0.01 -5.90 -25.74
N GLN A 200 -1.21 -6.44 -25.69
CA GLN A 200 -2.43 -5.64 -25.77
C GLN A 200 -2.54 -4.68 -24.58
N ALA A 201 -2.21 -5.16 -23.39
CA ALA A 201 -2.25 -4.36 -22.18
C ALA A 201 -1.17 -3.25 -22.19
N GLN A 202 0.04 -3.53 -22.70
CA GLN A 202 1.08 -2.52 -22.90
C GLN A 202 0.65 -1.42 -23.88
N GLU A 203 -0.05 -1.76 -24.97
CA GLU A 203 -0.59 -0.77 -25.91
C GLU A 203 -1.63 0.15 -25.23
N ILE A 204 -2.48 -0.39 -24.35
CA ILE A 204 -3.46 0.40 -23.57
C ILE A 204 -2.76 1.32 -22.58
N VAL A 205 -1.74 0.83 -21.86
CA VAL A 205 -0.94 1.64 -20.94
C VAL A 205 -0.25 2.78 -21.69
N ALA A 206 0.44 2.47 -22.79
CA ALA A 206 1.15 3.46 -23.61
C ALA A 206 0.19 4.53 -24.16
N LYS A 207 -0.99 4.13 -24.63
CA LYS A 207 -2.03 5.06 -25.07
C LYS A 207 -2.48 6.00 -23.94
N ASN A 208 -2.61 5.49 -22.72
CA ASN A 208 -3.02 6.30 -21.58
C ASN A 208 -1.91 7.23 -21.09
N GLN A 209 -0.64 6.81 -21.17
CA GLN A 209 0.51 7.69 -20.95
C GLN A 209 0.58 8.81 -22.01
N ALA A 210 0.37 8.50 -23.29
CA ALA A 210 0.33 9.51 -24.34
C ALA A 210 -0.81 10.53 -24.15
N LYS A 211 -1.93 10.14 -23.53
CA LYS A 211 -2.99 11.09 -23.13
C LYS A 211 -2.51 12.04 -22.03
N ILE A 212 -1.63 11.60 -21.11
CA ILE A 212 -1.04 12.47 -20.09
C ILE A 212 -0.11 13.49 -20.75
N GLU A 213 0.72 13.09 -21.70
CA GLU A 213 1.56 14.01 -22.48
C GLU A 213 0.71 15.07 -23.20
N GLN A 214 -0.41 14.67 -23.82
CA GLN A 214 -1.35 15.61 -24.44
C GLN A 214 -2.00 16.58 -23.43
N LEU A 215 -2.18 16.17 -22.18
CA LEU A 215 -2.65 17.07 -21.12
C LEU A 215 -1.59 18.13 -20.80
N TYR A 216 -0.30 17.77 -20.71
CA TYR A 216 0.78 18.74 -20.54
C TYR A 216 0.85 19.73 -21.71
N ASP A 217 0.85 19.24 -22.95
CA ASP A 217 0.85 20.11 -24.14
C ASP A 217 -0.32 21.10 -24.14
N ARG A 218 -1.48 20.65 -23.65
CA ARG A 218 -2.67 21.48 -23.52
C ARG A 218 -2.52 22.50 -22.40
N ALA A 219 -1.98 22.13 -21.24
CA ALA A 219 -1.71 23.07 -20.15
C ALA A 219 -0.75 24.18 -20.63
N ASP A 220 0.35 23.81 -21.30
CA ASP A 220 1.32 24.75 -21.87
C ASP A 220 0.68 25.73 -22.88
N HIS A 221 -0.24 25.24 -23.70
CA HIS A 221 -0.99 26.09 -24.63
C HIS A 221 -1.94 27.06 -23.88
N LEU A 222 -2.59 26.58 -22.83
CA LEU A 222 -3.50 27.39 -22.00
C LEU A 222 -2.74 28.48 -21.22
N ALA A 223 -1.55 28.16 -20.69
CA ALA A 223 -0.65 29.13 -20.08
C ALA A 223 -0.27 30.24 -21.05
N LYS A 224 0.17 29.88 -22.27
CA LYS A 224 0.52 30.84 -23.34
C LYS A 224 -0.64 31.72 -23.77
N THR A 225 -1.87 31.20 -23.67
CA THR A 225 -3.11 31.93 -24.01
C THR A 225 -3.77 32.61 -22.81
N LYS A 226 -3.17 32.52 -21.61
CA LYS A 226 -3.63 33.12 -20.35
C LYS A 226 -5.04 32.69 -19.96
N ASN A 227 -5.34 31.41 -20.12
CA ASN A 227 -6.64 30.83 -19.77
C ASN A 227 -6.53 29.97 -18.49
N SER A 228 -6.19 30.64 -17.38
CA SER A 228 -5.79 30.02 -16.11
C SER A 228 -6.89 29.10 -15.52
N GLU A 229 -8.17 29.42 -15.69
CA GLU A 229 -9.30 28.56 -15.26
C GLU A 229 -9.34 27.21 -15.98
N GLN A 230 -9.06 27.20 -17.29
CA GLN A 230 -9.00 25.94 -18.04
C GLN A 230 -7.71 25.19 -17.75
N GLU A 231 -6.60 25.91 -17.56
CA GLU A 231 -5.31 25.33 -17.20
C GLU A 231 -5.39 24.62 -15.84
N LEU A 232 -6.01 25.26 -14.85
CA LEU A 232 -6.21 24.67 -13.53
C LEU A 232 -6.95 23.34 -13.61
N ARG A 233 -8.02 23.26 -14.41
CA ARG A 233 -8.75 22.00 -14.63
C ARG A 233 -7.87 20.90 -15.23
N ILE A 234 -6.88 21.25 -16.04
CA ILE A 234 -5.93 20.26 -16.56
C ILE A 234 -4.98 19.79 -15.45
N TYR A 235 -4.47 20.70 -14.64
CA TYR A 235 -3.61 20.34 -13.51
C TYR A 235 -4.35 19.57 -12.41
N ASP A 236 -5.64 19.83 -12.18
CA ASP A 236 -6.49 19.01 -11.31
C ASP A 236 -6.61 17.57 -11.83
N ILE A 237 -6.75 17.38 -13.14
CA ILE A 237 -6.76 16.02 -13.73
C ILE A 237 -5.38 15.37 -13.62
N LEU A 238 -4.31 16.12 -13.88
CA LEU A 238 -2.94 15.60 -13.80
C LEU A 238 -2.57 15.21 -12.36
N SER A 239 -2.98 15.97 -11.34
CA SER A 239 -2.66 15.65 -9.94
C SER A 239 -3.33 14.35 -9.47
N GLU A 240 -4.48 13.99 -10.04
CA GLU A 240 -5.10 12.69 -9.79
C GLU A 240 -4.39 11.55 -10.54
N LEU A 241 -3.94 11.78 -11.78
CA LEU A 241 -3.35 10.73 -12.63
C LEU A 241 -1.87 10.44 -12.33
N VAL A 242 -1.11 11.47 -11.95
CA VAL A 242 0.33 11.40 -11.64
C VAL A 242 0.60 12.14 -10.32
N PRO A 243 0.06 11.63 -9.20
CA PRO A 243 0.09 12.31 -7.89
C PRO A 243 1.51 12.48 -7.35
N ASP A 244 2.46 11.70 -7.83
CA ASP A 244 3.87 11.71 -7.47
C ASP A 244 4.72 12.64 -8.34
N ASN A 245 4.13 13.33 -9.32
CA ASN A 245 4.85 14.28 -10.16
C ASN A 245 4.86 15.67 -9.52
N LEU A 246 6.00 16.06 -8.94
CA LEU A 246 6.17 17.37 -8.27
C LEU A 246 5.87 18.56 -9.19
N ALA A 247 6.15 18.46 -10.50
CA ALA A 247 5.97 19.56 -11.43
C ALA A 247 4.48 19.87 -11.66
N VAL A 248 3.62 18.85 -11.55
CA VAL A 248 2.16 19.01 -11.62
C VAL A 248 1.67 19.86 -10.46
N HIS A 249 2.10 19.54 -9.24
CA HIS A 249 1.70 20.28 -8.04
C HIS A 249 2.29 21.69 -8.00
N TYR A 250 3.54 21.86 -8.43
CA TYR A 250 4.17 23.16 -8.57
C TYR A 250 3.41 24.06 -9.55
N ASN A 251 3.14 23.57 -10.76
CA ASN A 251 2.42 24.34 -11.77
C ASN A 251 0.96 24.60 -11.37
N ARG A 252 0.30 23.62 -10.73
CA ARG A 252 -1.04 23.82 -10.14
C ARG A 252 -1.04 24.96 -9.14
N GLY A 253 -0.04 25.01 -8.25
CA GLY A 253 0.16 26.08 -7.28
C GLY A 253 0.30 27.46 -7.94
N ASN A 254 1.12 27.55 -8.99
CA ASN A 254 1.30 28.80 -9.76
C ASN A 254 -0.02 29.28 -10.39
N VAL A 255 -0.75 28.39 -11.05
CA VAL A 255 -2.04 28.75 -11.68
C VAL A 255 -3.07 29.17 -10.63
N LEU A 256 -3.08 28.54 -9.45
CA LEU A 256 -3.95 28.94 -8.34
C LEU A 256 -3.60 30.33 -7.80
N ILE A 257 -2.32 30.72 -7.79
CA ILE A 257 -1.90 32.08 -7.44
C ILE A 257 -2.42 33.10 -8.45
N GLU A 258 -2.33 32.80 -9.76
CA GLU A 258 -2.88 33.67 -10.80
C GLU A 258 -4.40 33.87 -10.69
N LEU A 259 -5.09 32.90 -10.09
CA LEU A 259 -6.54 32.91 -9.84
C LEU A 259 -6.92 33.42 -8.44
N ASP A 260 -5.98 33.97 -7.68
CA ASP A 260 -6.17 34.46 -6.30
C ASP A 260 -6.71 33.38 -5.33
N ARG A 261 -6.43 32.10 -5.58
CA ARG A 261 -6.81 30.95 -4.73
C ARG A 261 -5.67 30.52 -3.82
N SER A 262 -5.25 31.43 -2.94
CA SER A 262 -4.00 31.30 -2.17
C SER A 262 -3.92 30.10 -1.23
N ASP A 263 -5.03 29.69 -0.60
CA ASP A 263 -5.02 28.56 0.34
C ASP A 263 -4.75 27.24 -0.40
N GLU A 264 -5.39 27.02 -1.56
CA GLU A 264 -5.17 25.82 -2.38
C GLU A 264 -3.81 25.85 -3.10
N ALA A 265 -3.34 27.05 -3.45
CA ALA A 265 -1.99 27.22 -3.99
C ALA A 265 -0.94 26.75 -3.00
N ALA A 266 -1.05 27.20 -1.74
CA ALA A 266 -0.15 26.78 -0.68
C ALA A 266 -0.14 25.25 -0.50
N GLU A 267 -1.32 24.61 -0.49
CA GLU A 267 -1.41 23.15 -0.41
C GLU A 267 -0.66 22.45 -1.55
N SER A 268 -0.87 22.92 -2.78
CA SER A 268 -0.20 22.33 -3.97
C SER A 268 1.32 22.54 -3.93
N LEU A 269 1.77 23.73 -3.54
CA LEU A 269 3.19 24.05 -3.45
C LEU A 269 3.89 23.24 -2.35
N ILE A 270 3.22 23.03 -1.21
CA ILE A 270 3.72 22.18 -0.13
C ILE A 270 3.85 20.73 -0.61
N GLU A 271 2.86 20.21 -1.34
CA GLU A 271 2.92 18.86 -1.91
C GLU A 271 4.13 18.70 -2.86
N ALA A 272 4.39 19.70 -3.71
CA ALA A 272 5.56 19.70 -4.59
C ALA A 272 6.89 19.62 -3.81
N ILE A 273 7.01 20.35 -2.69
CA ILE A 273 8.21 20.29 -1.83
C ILE A 273 8.38 18.90 -1.22
N VAL A 274 7.29 18.31 -0.70
CA VAL A 274 7.31 17.00 -0.06
C VAL A 274 7.71 15.92 -1.06
N LEU A 275 7.16 15.95 -2.27
CA LEU A 275 7.51 15.02 -3.35
C LEU A 275 8.95 15.19 -3.87
N GLY A 276 9.54 16.36 -3.70
CA GLY A 276 10.94 16.63 -4.04
C GLY A 276 11.96 16.09 -3.05
N LEU A 277 11.55 15.71 -1.84
CA LEU A 277 12.47 15.24 -0.78
C LEU A 277 13.30 13.99 -1.19
N PRO A 278 12.74 12.96 -1.86
CA PRO A 278 13.52 11.80 -2.33
C PRO A 278 14.55 12.14 -3.42
N GLU A 279 14.26 13.10 -4.32
CA GLU A 279 15.19 13.50 -5.39
C GLU A 279 16.51 14.06 -4.86
N ILE A 280 16.47 14.67 -3.67
CA ILE A 280 17.65 15.18 -2.97
C ILE A 280 18.48 14.02 -2.39
N GLY A 281 17.83 12.93 -1.95
CA GLY A 281 18.48 11.74 -1.40
C GLY A 281 19.16 10.85 -2.45
N ASP A 282 18.53 10.65 -3.61
CA ASP A 282 19.04 9.75 -4.67
C ASP A 282 20.26 10.31 -5.41
N LYS A 283 20.48 11.63 -5.41
CA LYS A 283 21.70 12.26 -5.94
C LYS A 283 22.94 12.05 -5.05
N ILE A 284 22.79 11.42 -3.89
CA ILE A 284 23.86 11.19 -2.92
C ILE A 284 24.18 9.69 -2.89
N ASP A 285 25.34 9.29 -3.43
CA ASP A 285 25.78 7.90 -3.38
C ASP A 285 26.26 7.56 -1.95
N LEU A 286 25.35 7.08 -1.11
CA LEU A 286 25.58 6.77 0.30
C LEU A 286 26.24 5.40 0.46
N LYS A 287 27.56 5.36 0.64
CA LYS A 287 28.20 4.19 1.25
C LYS A 287 27.86 4.15 2.75
N PRO A 288 27.16 3.13 3.25
CA PRO A 288 26.81 3.09 4.67
C PRO A 288 28.07 3.02 5.53
N ARG A 289 28.29 4.02 6.40
CA ARG A 289 29.29 3.94 7.47
C ARG A 289 28.79 2.92 8.49
N ARG A 290 29.55 1.83 8.66
CA ARG A 290 29.31 0.82 9.71
C ARG A 290 29.46 1.47 11.09
N GLY A 291 28.34 1.66 11.78
CA GLY A 291 28.33 1.84 13.24
C GLY A 291 27.44 2.98 13.73
N SER A 292 26.15 2.72 13.87
CA SER A 292 25.30 3.16 15.00
C SER A 292 23.86 2.75 14.72
N GLY A 293 23.32 1.89 15.58
CA GLY A 293 21.94 1.42 15.49
C GLY A 293 21.00 2.45 16.11
N VAL A 294 20.30 3.19 15.26
CA VAL A 294 18.94 3.69 15.50
C VAL A 294 18.20 3.57 14.18
N ALA A 295 17.30 2.59 14.07
CA ALA A 295 16.48 2.38 12.90
C ALA A 295 15.28 3.35 12.96
N GLY A 296 15.45 4.52 12.37
CA GLY A 296 14.41 5.50 12.11
C GLY A 296 14.91 6.39 10.98
N SER A 297 14.17 6.44 9.88
CA SER A 297 14.34 7.31 8.71
C SER A 297 15.58 8.21 8.75
N VAL A 298 16.69 7.74 8.18
CA VAL A 298 17.90 8.56 8.03
C VAL A 298 17.56 9.66 7.03
N ASN A 299 17.41 10.90 7.49
CA ASN A 299 17.06 12.04 6.63
C ASN A 299 18.18 12.24 5.58
N PRO A 300 17.92 12.05 4.27
CA PRO A 300 18.97 12.14 3.25
C PRO A 300 19.70 13.49 3.24
N LEU A 301 19.02 14.56 3.68
CA LEU A 301 19.58 15.91 3.83
C LEU A 301 20.74 15.98 4.83
N LEU A 302 20.73 15.17 5.90
CA LEU A 302 21.83 15.17 6.88
C LEU A 302 23.12 14.53 6.36
N ASN A 303 22.99 13.51 5.49
CA ASN A 303 24.18 12.97 4.84
C ASN A 303 24.78 13.97 3.84
N LEU A 304 23.94 14.78 3.18
CA LEU A 304 24.34 15.92 2.36
C LEU A 304 25.13 16.96 3.18
N MET A 305 24.69 17.25 4.42
CA MET A 305 25.40 18.15 5.34
C MET A 305 26.77 17.60 5.77
N ALA A 306 26.84 16.30 6.09
CA ALA A 306 28.11 15.68 6.48
C ALA A 306 29.13 15.70 5.32
N LEU A 307 28.66 15.45 4.08
CA LEU A 307 29.50 15.46 2.89
C LEU A 307 29.89 16.88 2.43
N SER A 308 29.00 17.86 2.54
CA SER A 308 29.28 19.25 2.15
C SER A 308 30.22 19.94 3.14
N GLN A 309 30.10 19.68 4.44
CA GLN A 309 31.06 20.16 5.44
C GLN A 309 32.44 19.52 5.27
N GLU A 310 32.53 18.25 4.84
CA GLU A 310 33.80 17.59 4.52
C GLU A 310 34.42 18.15 3.21
N ASN A 311 33.62 18.51 2.20
CA ASN A 311 34.11 18.90 0.86
C ASN A 311 34.12 20.41 0.58
N ASN A 312 33.58 21.24 1.48
CA ASN A 312 33.52 22.70 1.35
C ASN A 312 32.83 23.19 0.04
N GLU A 313 31.89 22.39 -0.48
CA GLU A 313 31.06 22.73 -1.64
C GLU A 313 29.71 23.29 -1.17
N PRO A 314 29.16 24.33 -1.82
CA PRO A 314 27.84 24.87 -1.48
C PRO A 314 26.76 23.81 -1.74
N LEU A 315 25.82 23.70 -0.81
CA LEU A 315 24.67 22.80 -0.92
C LEU A 315 23.84 23.19 -2.14
N HIS A 316 23.72 22.32 -3.14
CA HIS A 316 22.91 22.58 -4.33
C HIS A 316 21.55 21.90 -4.17
N TYR A 317 20.53 22.67 -3.82
CA TYR A 317 19.14 22.25 -3.91
C TYR A 317 18.54 22.68 -5.28
N PRO A 318 17.39 22.13 -5.70
CA PRO A 318 16.77 22.51 -6.97
C PRO A 318 16.24 23.96 -6.99
N ASP A 319 16.37 24.66 -8.12
CA ASP A 319 15.99 26.08 -8.27
C ASP A 319 14.51 26.37 -7.89
N TYR A 320 13.61 25.41 -8.14
CA TYR A 320 12.19 25.59 -7.83
C TYR A 320 11.91 25.79 -6.33
N ILE A 321 12.83 25.38 -5.43
CA ILE A 321 12.67 25.56 -3.99
C ILE A 321 12.68 27.04 -3.60
N ASP A 322 13.56 27.85 -4.21
CA ASP A 322 13.59 29.29 -3.96
C ASP A 322 12.31 29.96 -4.49
N ASP A 323 11.84 29.54 -5.67
CA ASP A 323 10.58 30.03 -6.24
C ASP A 323 9.40 29.72 -5.31
N VAL A 324 9.28 28.47 -4.86
CA VAL A 324 8.20 28.07 -3.94
C VAL A 324 8.28 28.80 -2.61
N GLU A 325 9.47 29.01 -2.05
CA GLU A 325 9.66 29.76 -0.82
C GLU A 325 9.10 31.18 -0.94
N ILE A 326 9.44 31.88 -2.03
CA ILE A 326 8.95 33.23 -2.31
C ILE A 326 7.42 33.25 -2.39
N LEU A 327 6.83 32.28 -3.10
CA LEU A 327 5.37 32.19 -3.24
C LEU A 327 4.68 31.90 -1.91
N LEU A 328 5.20 30.98 -1.10
CA LEU A 328 4.65 30.68 0.23
C LEU A 328 4.80 31.85 1.20
N LEU A 329 5.92 32.58 1.17
CA LEU A 329 6.10 33.79 1.96
C LEU A 329 5.09 34.87 1.55
N HIS A 330 4.84 35.06 0.25
CA HIS A 330 3.83 36.00 -0.23
C HIS A 330 2.42 35.63 0.22
N ILE A 331 2.04 34.35 0.14
CA ILE A 331 0.75 33.88 0.65
C ILE A 331 0.66 34.09 2.16
N ARG A 332 1.75 33.86 2.90
CA ARG A 332 1.81 34.06 4.35
C ARG A 332 1.57 35.52 4.77
N GLU A 333 1.99 36.50 3.98
CA GLU A 333 1.72 37.92 4.26
C GLU A 333 0.21 38.21 4.37
N GLN A 334 -0.61 37.47 3.62
CA GLN A 334 -2.07 37.59 3.63
C GLN A 334 -2.74 36.66 4.66
N ARG A 335 -2.03 35.61 5.10
CA ARG A 335 -2.51 34.51 5.94
C ARG A 335 -1.46 34.08 6.98
N SER A 336 -1.18 34.94 7.94
CA SER A 336 -0.05 34.74 8.87
C SER A 336 -0.19 33.58 9.86
N GLU A 337 -1.41 33.08 10.09
CA GLU A 337 -1.71 32.03 11.08
C GLU A 337 -1.84 30.62 10.48
N ASN A 338 -1.57 30.42 9.18
CA ASN A 338 -1.71 29.11 8.56
C ASN A 338 -0.51 28.20 8.90
N THR A 339 -0.73 27.24 9.79
CA THR A 339 0.29 26.30 10.27
C THR A 339 0.86 25.40 9.17
N ARG A 340 0.11 25.11 8.10
CA ARG A 340 0.61 24.32 6.96
C ARG A 340 1.66 25.08 6.17
N ILE A 341 1.46 26.38 5.95
CA ILE A 341 2.44 27.23 5.26
C ILE A 341 3.73 27.31 6.07
N LEU A 342 3.63 27.50 7.39
CA LEU A 342 4.79 27.47 8.28
C LEU A 342 5.51 26.12 8.22
N HIS A 343 4.78 25.02 8.13
CA HIS A 343 5.37 23.68 8.00
C HIS A 343 6.11 23.52 6.67
N GLY A 344 5.53 23.98 5.56
CA GLY A 344 6.19 24.01 4.25
C GLY A 344 7.47 24.84 4.24
N LEU A 345 7.43 26.04 4.84
CA LEU A 345 8.60 26.90 4.99
C LEU A 345 9.67 26.29 5.90
N ALA A 346 9.28 25.55 6.95
CA ALA A 346 10.22 24.80 7.78
C ALA A 346 10.95 23.72 6.96
N ILE A 347 10.21 22.97 6.13
CA ILE A 347 10.80 21.95 5.25
C ILE A 347 11.76 22.59 4.23
N ILE A 348 11.39 23.73 3.63
CA ILE A 348 12.31 24.47 2.74
C ILE A 348 13.57 24.90 3.50
N ALA A 349 13.43 25.46 4.70
CA ALA A 349 14.57 25.88 5.51
C ALA A 349 15.49 24.69 5.85
N GLU A 350 14.93 23.51 6.14
CA GLU A 350 15.70 22.26 6.28
C GLU A 350 16.45 21.91 4.98
N GLN A 351 15.79 22.01 3.82
CA GLN A 351 16.41 21.74 2.52
C GLN A 351 17.54 22.71 2.18
N LYS A 352 17.39 23.98 2.59
CA LYS A 352 18.42 25.03 2.44
C LYS A 352 19.47 24.97 3.55
N ASN A 353 19.37 24.03 4.49
CA ASN A 353 20.23 23.87 5.65
C ASN A 353 20.26 25.12 6.57
N ASP A 354 19.15 25.86 6.63
CA ASP A 354 18.93 26.91 7.62
C ASP A 354 18.16 26.35 8.83
N ILE A 355 18.88 25.58 9.65
CA ILE A 355 18.32 24.91 10.84
C ILE A 355 17.71 25.93 11.82
N ALA A 356 18.29 27.13 11.91
CA ALA A 356 17.78 28.18 12.79
C ALA A 356 16.40 28.67 12.34
N VAL A 357 16.23 28.93 11.03
CA VAL A 357 14.95 29.32 10.45
C VAL A 357 13.94 28.17 10.53
N ALA A 358 14.34 26.93 10.26
CA ALA A 358 13.46 25.76 10.40
C ALA A 358 12.92 25.60 11.84
N CYS A 359 13.81 25.66 12.84
CA CYS A 359 13.40 25.61 14.25
C CYS A 359 12.48 26.77 14.63
N GLN A 360 12.70 27.97 14.08
CA GLN A 360 11.80 29.11 14.32
C GLN A 360 10.40 28.83 13.77
N HIS A 361 10.28 28.35 12.54
CA HIS A 361 8.98 28.00 11.96
C HIS A 361 8.25 26.90 12.75
N TYR A 362 8.94 25.86 13.22
CA TYR A 362 8.32 24.86 14.08
C TYR A 362 7.86 25.43 15.43
N ARG A 363 8.62 26.35 16.03
CA ARG A 363 8.18 27.05 17.25
C ARG A 363 6.94 27.93 16.98
N ASP A 364 6.88 28.61 15.84
CA ASP A 364 5.73 29.40 15.43
C ASP A 364 4.48 28.51 15.25
N ILE A 365 4.63 27.32 14.66
CA ILE A 365 3.54 26.33 14.56
C ILE A 365 3.06 25.93 15.94
N LEU A 366 3.96 25.62 16.88
CA LEU A 366 3.59 25.20 18.24
C LEU A 366 2.99 26.33 19.09
N ALA A 367 3.27 27.60 18.74
CA ALA A 367 2.60 28.74 19.36
C ALA A 367 1.12 28.83 18.94
N ILE A 368 0.78 28.41 17.71
CA ILE A 368 -0.59 28.40 17.18
C ILE A 368 -1.32 27.11 17.57
N ASP A 369 -0.67 25.95 17.39
CA ASP A 369 -1.18 24.62 17.72
C ASP A 369 -0.16 23.85 18.59
N PRO A 370 -0.26 23.97 19.92
CA PRO A 370 0.65 23.29 20.84
C PRO A 370 0.60 21.76 20.77
N GLN A 371 -0.46 21.16 20.19
CA GLN A 371 -0.65 19.71 20.09
C GLN A 371 -0.15 19.12 18.77
N ASN A 372 0.47 19.94 17.90
CA ASN A 372 1.00 19.49 16.63
C ASN A 372 2.19 18.53 16.81
N LYS A 373 1.92 17.22 16.74
CA LYS A 373 2.92 16.17 16.93
C LYS A 373 4.05 16.22 15.93
N ALA A 374 3.78 16.60 14.68
CA ALA A 374 4.80 16.68 13.63
C ALA A 374 5.83 17.77 14.01
N ALA A 375 5.36 18.99 14.28
CA ALA A 375 6.22 20.10 14.68
C ALA A 375 7.02 19.81 15.96
N GLN A 376 6.41 19.15 16.97
CA GLN A 376 7.13 18.70 18.18
C GLN A 376 8.27 17.73 17.84
N THR A 377 7.99 16.75 16.97
CA THR A 377 8.95 15.71 16.60
C THR A 377 10.12 16.29 15.80
N HIS A 378 9.83 17.10 14.78
CA HIS A 378 10.84 17.74 13.95
C HIS A 378 11.69 18.75 14.75
N LEU A 379 11.08 19.57 15.61
CA LEU A 379 11.83 20.51 16.45
C LEU A 379 12.77 19.78 17.42
N ALA A 380 12.27 18.75 18.12
CA ALA A 380 13.08 17.98 19.04
C ALA A 380 14.26 17.27 18.34
N TYR A 381 14.07 16.86 17.07
CA TYR A 381 15.13 16.29 16.25
C TYR A 381 16.19 17.32 15.84
N LEU A 382 15.77 18.49 15.34
CA LEU A 382 16.68 19.54 14.90
C LEU A 382 17.50 20.14 16.05
N GLU A 383 16.91 20.26 17.24
CA GLU A 383 17.61 20.72 18.45
C GLU A 383 18.66 19.73 18.97
N GLN A 384 18.62 18.45 18.57
CA GLN A 384 19.66 17.47 18.89
C GLN A 384 20.88 17.53 17.97
N ILE A 385 20.74 18.18 16.80
CA ILE A 385 21.74 18.21 15.73
C ILE A 385 22.51 19.54 15.71
N GLN A 386 21.97 20.58 16.36
CA GLN A 386 22.70 21.80 16.74
C GLN A 386 23.71 21.55 17.85
#